data_AF-A0A966ICH7-F1
#
_entry.id   AF-A0A966ICH7-F1
#
_cell.length_a   1.000
_cell.length_b   1.000
_cell.length_c   1.000
_cell.angle_alpha   90.00
_cell.angle_beta   90.00
_cell.angle_gamma   90.00
#
_symmetry.space_group_name_H-M   'P 1'
#
loop_
_entity.id
_entity.type
_entity.pdbx_description
1 polymer ?
#
loop_
_entity_poly.entity_id
_entity_poly.type
_entity_poly.pdbx_seq_one_letter_code
_entity_poly.pdbx_strand_id
1 'polypeptide(L)'
;MNKYVHLNEVNEGAPEALFCCVCGTTIQSQRTTKKYCSANCRQKANRNQQNSTSSKTKARTNAEFFDRAARLAEALYNLPPEKRLGFMQQLIGEARAGNTKLREVLTNQKLLRPNPIEEKHLFYRSEATFCTIAQAAQYYCKRYWKANVADVAYNRVEEPETGEVISIRAVSNDNNDKTNP
;
A
#
# COMPACT_ATOMS: atom_id res chain seq x y z
N MET A 1 25.31 17.72 80.33
CA MET A 1 23.86 17.90 80.60
C MET A 1 23.12 18.19 79.31
N ASN A 2 22.09 17.39 79.05
CA ASN A 2 21.04 17.48 78.04
C ASN A 2 20.68 18.88 77.52
N LYS A 3 20.60 19.02 76.20
CA LYS A 3 19.38 19.47 75.53
C LYS A 3 19.11 18.58 74.31
N TYR A 4 18.25 17.60 74.53
CA TYR A 4 17.51 16.93 73.46
C TYR A 4 16.59 17.95 72.79
N VAL A 5 16.67 18.07 71.46
CA VAL A 5 15.54 18.49 70.64
C VAL A 5 15.33 17.37 69.64
N HIS A 6 14.35 16.51 69.93
CA HIS A 6 13.83 15.53 69.00
C HIS A 6 13.02 16.30 67.94
N LEU A 7 13.57 16.45 66.74
CA LEU A 7 12.76 16.66 65.55
C LEU A 7 12.71 15.33 64.80
N ASN A 8 11.65 14.59 65.08
CA ASN A 8 11.22 13.49 64.23
C ASN A 8 10.54 14.12 63.00
N GLU A 9 11.19 14.06 61.85
CA GLU A 9 10.48 14.08 60.57
C GLU A 9 10.93 12.88 59.75
N VAL A 10 10.15 11.81 59.92
CA VAL A 10 10.09 10.66 59.03
C VAL A 10 9.76 11.18 57.63
N ASN A 11 10.77 11.23 56.75
CA ASN A 11 10.53 11.28 55.30
C ASN A 11 10.33 9.83 54.82
N GLU A 12 9.21 9.24 55.20
CA GLU A 12 8.77 7.94 54.70
C GLU A 12 7.57 8.13 53.76
N GLY A 13 7.79 7.85 52.47
CA GLY A 13 6.71 7.36 51.61
C GLY A 13 6.14 8.30 50.54
N ALA A 14 6.96 9.10 49.84
CA ALA A 14 6.52 9.59 48.54
C ALA A 14 6.48 8.40 47.56
N PRO A 15 5.31 7.99 47.02
CA PRO A 15 5.26 6.88 46.08
C PRO A 15 6.02 7.27 44.82
N GLU A 16 7.00 6.45 44.45
CA GLU A 16 7.75 6.60 43.21
C GLU A 16 6.77 6.71 42.04
N ALA A 17 6.90 7.78 41.24
CA ALA A 17 5.95 8.07 40.19
C ALA A 17 5.95 6.95 39.15
N LEU A 18 4.83 6.24 39.04
CA LEU A 18 4.66 5.13 38.10
C LEU A 18 4.31 5.67 36.71
N PHE A 19 5.02 5.23 35.66
CA PHE A 19 4.78 5.71 34.30
C PHE A 19 4.16 4.62 33.41
N CYS A 20 3.26 5.03 32.52
CA CYS A 20 2.69 4.11 31.54
C CYS A 20 3.73 3.72 30.49
N CYS A 21 3.91 2.41 30.31
CA CYS A 21 4.85 1.85 29.33
C CYS A 21 4.44 2.05 27.84
N VAL A 22 3.35 2.75 27.57
CA VAL A 22 2.83 2.98 26.20
C VAL A 22 2.84 4.45 25.80
N CYS A 23 2.39 5.33 26.70
CA CYS A 23 2.25 6.76 26.42
C CYS A 23 3.11 7.64 27.33
N GLY A 24 3.83 7.07 28.29
CA GLY A 24 4.67 7.81 29.24
C GLY A 24 3.92 8.62 30.29
N THR A 25 2.58 8.63 30.29
CA THR A 25 1.79 9.40 31.28
C THR A 25 1.93 8.81 32.69
N THR A 26 2.04 9.68 33.69
CA THR A 26 2.02 9.31 35.11
C THR A 26 0.74 8.57 35.47
N ILE A 27 0.88 7.46 36.16
CA ILE A 27 -0.20 6.60 36.62
C ILE A 27 -0.51 6.98 38.06
N GLN A 28 -1.69 7.56 38.28
CA GLN A 28 -2.23 7.74 39.61
C GLN A 28 -2.84 6.40 40.08
N SER A 29 -2.07 5.63 40.85
CA SER A 29 -2.46 4.31 41.34
C SER A 29 -1.74 3.98 42.63
N GLN A 30 -2.49 3.45 43.60
CA GLN A 30 -1.93 2.89 44.83
C GLN A 30 -1.22 1.54 44.59
N ARG A 31 -1.48 0.88 43.45
CA ARG A 31 -0.81 -0.36 43.07
C ARG A 31 0.48 -0.06 42.31
N THR A 32 1.61 -0.45 42.89
CA THR A 32 2.95 -0.33 42.30
C THR A 32 3.15 -1.17 41.04
N THR A 33 2.35 -2.22 40.85
CA THR A 33 2.44 -3.15 39.69
C THR A 33 1.67 -2.69 38.45
N LYS A 34 0.97 -1.54 38.50
CA LYS A 34 0.11 -1.09 37.40
C LYS A 34 0.94 -0.57 36.23
N LYS A 35 0.95 -1.29 35.11
CA LYS A 35 1.75 -0.93 33.92
C LYS A 35 1.13 0.11 32.98
N TYR A 36 -0.19 0.28 33.02
CA TYR A 36 -0.94 1.06 32.02
C TYR A 36 -1.83 2.12 32.66
N CYS A 37 -1.86 3.33 32.08
CA CYS A 37 -2.73 4.42 32.55
C CYS A 37 -4.22 4.16 32.24
N SER A 38 -4.52 3.43 31.16
CA SER A 38 -5.88 3.22 30.66
C SER A 38 -6.08 1.86 29.99
N ALA A 39 -7.34 1.46 29.82
CA ALA A 39 -7.70 0.27 29.04
C ALA A 39 -7.19 0.35 27.59
N ASN A 40 -7.18 1.55 26.99
CA ASN A 40 -6.66 1.78 25.64
C ASN A 40 -5.15 1.53 25.55
N CYS A 41 -4.37 2.03 26.52
CA CYS A 41 -2.93 1.76 26.57
C CYS A 41 -2.65 0.28 26.80
N ARG A 42 -3.39 -0.38 27.70
CA ARG A 42 -3.29 -1.83 27.90
C ARG A 42 -3.58 -2.60 26.61
N GLN A 43 -4.66 -2.25 25.91
CA GLN A 43 -4.99 -2.89 24.63
C GLN A 43 -3.92 -2.62 23.58
N LYS A 44 -3.40 -1.39 23.48
CA LYS A 44 -2.35 -1.04 22.52
C LYS A 44 -1.06 -1.81 22.77
N ALA A 45 -0.65 -1.98 24.03
CA ALA A 45 0.49 -2.81 24.41
C ALA A 45 0.29 -4.29 24.04
N ASN A 46 -0.93 -4.80 24.22
CA ASN A 46 -1.25 -6.20 23.97
C ASN A 46 -1.68 -6.49 22.52
N ARG A 47 -1.84 -5.47 21.67
CA ARG A 47 -2.20 -5.65 20.26
C ARG A 47 -0.99 -6.20 19.52
N ASN A 48 -1.05 -7.47 19.13
CA ASN A 48 -0.11 -8.04 18.17
C ASN A 48 -0.13 -7.21 16.88
N GLN A 49 1.05 -6.98 16.29
CA GLN A 49 1.18 -6.39 14.97
C GLN A 49 0.25 -7.12 14.01
N GLN A 50 -0.67 -6.44 13.33
CA GLN A 50 -1.66 -7.07 12.43
C GLN A 50 -1.03 -7.37 11.06
N ASN A 51 -0.04 -8.27 11.04
CA ASN A 51 0.66 -8.71 9.84
C ASN A 51 0.27 -10.16 9.47
N SER A 52 0.78 -10.67 8.35
CA SER A 52 0.49 -12.04 7.91
C SER A 52 1.01 -13.11 8.86
N THR A 53 2.06 -12.83 9.64
CA THR A 53 2.61 -13.76 10.63
C THR A 53 1.66 -13.99 11.80
N SER A 54 0.93 -12.95 12.21
CA SER A 54 0.06 -12.99 13.38
C SER A 54 -1.43 -13.17 13.05
N SER A 55 -1.83 -12.93 11.79
CA SER A 55 -3.24 -12.94 11.37
C SER A 55 -3.45 -13.80 10.12
N LYS A 56 -4.21 -14.90 10.27
CA LYS A 56 -4.58 -15.81 9.16
C LYS A 56 -5.33 -15.08 8.05
N THR A 57 -6.22 -14.14 8.40
CA THR A 57 -6.97 -13.36 7.41
C THR A 57 -6.04 -12.52 6.56
N LYS A 58 -5.06 -11.84 7.18
CA LYS A 58 -4.06 -11.05 6.43
C LYS A 58 -3.14 -11.94 5.60
N ALA A 59 -2.74 -13.09 6.11
CA ALA A 59 -1.98 -14.08 5.35
C ALA A 59 -2.74 -14.51 4.08
N ARG A 60 -4.03 -14.84 4.20
CA ARG A 60 -4.89 -15.18 3.06
C ARG A 60 -5.01 -14.03 2.06
N THR A 61 -5.29 -12.81 2.52
CA THR A 61 -5.39 -11.64 1.63
C THR A 61 -4.09 -11.40 0.86
N ASN A 62 -2.94 -11.54 1.52
CA ASN A 62 -1.63 -11.43 0.85
C ASN A 62 -1.43 -12.57 -0.16
N ALA A 63 -1.80 -13.81 0.19
CA ALA A 63 -1.69 -14.95 -0.72
C ALA A 63 -2.55 -14.74 -1.98
N GLU A 64 -3.81 -14.30 -1.84
CA GLU A 64 -4.69 -13.97 -2.97
C GLU A 64 -4.14 -12.81 -3.82
N PHE A 65 -3.52 -11.82 -3.17
CA PHE A 65 -2.89 -10.70 -3.85
C PHE A 65 -1.72 -11.15 -4.74
N PHE A 66 -0.80 -11.94 -4.18
CA PHE A 66 0.36 -12.44 -4.92
C PHE A 66 0.00 -13.52 -5.94
N ASP A 67 -1.00 -14.36 -5.66
CA ASP A 67 -1.53 -15.32 -6.64
C ASP A 67 -2.10 -14.60 -7.88
N ARG A 68 -2.87 -13.52 -7.68
CA ARG A 68 -3.35 -12.69 -8.79
C ARG A 68 -2.20 -12.13 -9.62
N ALA A 69 -1.15 -11.62 -8.97
CA ALA A 69 0.01 -11.09 -9.67
C ALA A 69 0.72 -12.18 -10.50
N ALA A 70 0.87 -13.38 -9.93
CA ALA A 70 1.47 -14.53 -10.62
C ALA A 70 0.64 -14.97 -11.83
N ARG A 71 -0.69 -15.04 -11.70
CA ARG A 71 -1.61 -15.39 -12.80
C ARG A 71 -1.55 -14.38 -13.95
N LEU A 72 -1.45 -13.09 -13.66
CA LEU A 72 -1.31 -12.07 -14.69
C LEU A 72 0.05 -12.16 -15.40
N ALA A 73 1.13 -12.43 -14.66
CA ALA A 73 2.44 -12.67 -15.27
C ALA A 73 2.45 -13.93 -16.14
N GLU A 74 1.83 -15.02 -15.67
CA GLU A 74 1.63 -16.25 -16.44
C GLU A 74 0.88 -15.97 -17.75
N ALA A 75 -0.24 -15.24 -17.69
CA ALA A 75 -0.99 -14.84 -18.88
C ALA A 75 -0.14 -14.02 -19.86
N LEU A 76 0.61 -13.02 -19.36
CA LEU A 76 1.48 -12.19 -20.19
C LEU A 76 2.55 -13.02 -20.92
N TYR A 77 3.25 -13.92 -20.21
CA TYR A 77 4.38 -14.64 -20.79
C TYR A 77 3.98 -15.86 -21.62
N ASN A 78 2.79 -16.42 -21.41
CA ASN A 78 2.21 -17.43 -22.29
C ASN A 78 1.71 -16.85 -23.62
N LEU A 79 1.50 -15.52 -23.71
CA LEU A 79 1.15 -14.87 -24.97
C LEU A 79 2.37 -14.75 -25.90
N PRO A 80 2.16 -14.87 -27.24
CA PRO A 80 3.15 -14.52 -28.24
C PRO A 80 3.65 -13.07 -28.06
N PRO A 81 4.94 -12.78 -28.31
CA PRO A 81 5.52 -11.45 -28.07
C PRO A 81 4.74 -10.29 -28.68
N GLU A 82 4.20 -10.46 -29.88
CA GLU A 82 3.42 -9.47 -30.61
C GLU A 82 2.09 -9.10 -29.92
N LYS A 83 1.52 -10.02 -29.12
CA LYS A 83 0.25 -9.78 -28.39
C LYS A 83 0.45 -9.19 -27.00
N ARG A 84 1.68 -9.21 -26.47
CA ARG A 84 1.97 -8.74 -25.10
C ARG A 84 1.70 -7.26 -24.90
N LEU A 85 1.96 -6.44 -25.93
CA LEU A 85 1.71 -5.00 -25.86
C LEU A 85 0.22 -4.68 -25.71
N GLY A 86 -0.64 -5.31 -26.51
CA GLY A 86 -2.10 -5.14 -26.40
C GLY A 86 -2.64 -5.64 -25.06
N PHE A 87 -2.09 -6.74 -24.54
CA PHE A 87 -2.45 -7.24 -23.21
C PHE A 87 -2.09 -6.23 -22.10
N MET A 88 -0.89 -5.65 -22.15
CA MET A 88 -0.49 -4.63 -21.19
C MET A 88 -1.33 -3.35 -21.30
N GLN A 89 -1.67 -2.93 -22.52
CA GLN A 89 -2.59 -1.81 -22.75
C GLN A 89 -3.94 -2.03 -22.07
N GLN A 90 -4.52 -3.23 -22.24
CA GLN A 90 -5.79 -3.59 -21.62
C GLN A 90 -5.71 -3.54 -20.09
N LEU A 91 -4.67 -4.13 -19.49
CA LEU A 91 -4.50 -4.10 -18.03
C LEU A 91 -4.40 -2.68 -17.46
N ILE A 92 -3.65 -1.80 -18.14
CA ILE A 92 -3.54 -0.40 -17.74
C ILE A 92 -4.89 0.31 -17.89
N GLY A 93 -5.60 0.08 -19.00
CA GLY A 93 -6.95 0.61 -19.24
C GLY A 93 -7.93 0.21 -18.14
N GLU A 94 -7.98 -1.07 -17.78
CA GLU A 94 -8.83 -1.58 -16.70
C GLU A 94 -8.46 -0.98 -15.33
N ALA A 95 -7.16 -0.85 -15.05
CA ALA A 95 -6.69 -0.22 -13.82
C ALA A 95 -7.13 1.25 -13.74
N ARG A 96 -7.03 2.01 -14.85
CA ARG A 96 -7.48 3.40 -14.97
C ARG A 96 -9.00 3.54 -14.87
N ALA A 97 -9.75 2.60 -15.46
CA ALA A 97 -11.22 2.58 -15.46
C ALA A 97 -11.85 2.32 -14.08
N GLY A 98 -11.06 1.91 -13.08
CA GLY A 98 -11.54 1.75 -11.71
C GLY A 98 -11.28 0.38 -11.08
N ASN A 99 -10.59 -0.52 -11.77
CA ASN A 99 -10.21 -1.81 -11.17
C ASN A 99 -9.13 -1.60 -10.09
N THR A 100 -9.57 -1.35 -8.86
CA THR A 100 -8.70 -1.04 -7.71
C THR A 100 -7.77 -2.19 -7.37
N LYS A 101 -8.26 -3.43 -7.46
CA LYS A 101 -7.46 -4.63 -7.18
C LYS A 101 -6.34 -4.81 -8.20
N LEU A 102 -6.63 -4.60 -9.49
CA LEU A 102 -5.61 -4.65 -10.54
C LEU A 102 -4.61 -3.51 -10.36
N ARG A 103 -5.12 -2.29 -10.12
CA ARG A 103 -4.28 -1.11 -9.86
C ARG A 103 -3.30 -1.37 -8.71
N GLU A 104 -3.79 -1.90 -7.59
CA GLU A 104 -2.96 -2.25 -6.44
C GLU A 104 -1.84 -3.24 -6.81
N VAL A 105 -2.15 -4.28 -7.60
CA VAL A 105 -1.15 -5.23 -8.10
C VAL A 105 -0.09 -4.54 -8.96
N LEU A 106 -0.50 -3.71 -9.92
CA LEU A 106 0.41 -3.07 -10.87
C LEU A 106 1.31 -2.00 -10.21
N THR A 107 0.85 -1.38 -9.12
CA THR A 107 1.58 -0.32 -8.41
C THR A 107 2.31 -0.79 -7.16
N ASN A 108 2.24 -2.08 -6.82
CA ASN A 108 2.81 -2.57 -5.57
C ASN A 108 4.35 -2.55 -5.57
N GLN A 109 4.92 -1.93 -4.55
CA GLN A 109 6.36 -1.74 -4.46
C GLN A 109 7.16 -3.05 -4.35
N LYS A 110 6.61 -4.09 -3.71
CA LYS A 110 7.25 -5.41 -3.64
C LYS A 110 7.33 -6.08 -5.00
N LEU A 111 6.35 -5.84 -5.87
CA LEU A 111 6.36 -6.36 -7.24
C LEU A 111 7.18 -5.46 -8.18
N LEU A 112 7.27 -4.16 -7.92
CA LEU A 112 8.09 -3.24 -8.72
C LEU A 112 9.59 -3.39 -8.47
N ARG A 113 9.98 -3.62 -7.22
CA ARG A 113 11.37 -3.75 -6.78
C ARG A 113 11.60 -5.01 -5.92
N PRO A 114 11.32 -6.21 -6.47
CA PRO A 114 11.62 -7.46 -5.79
C PRO A 114 13.13 -7.67 -5.67
N ASN A 115 13.58 -8.27 -4.57
CA ASN A 115 14.94 -8.79 -4.47
C ASN A 115 15.05 -10.05 -5.36
N PRO A 116 15.89 -10.06 -6.41
CA PRO A 116 15.96 -11.19 -7.35
C PRO A 116 16.48 -12.49 -6.72
N ILE A 117 17.19 -12.42 -5.59
CA ILE A 117 17.76 -13.58 -4.90
C ILE A 117 16.78 -14.12 -3.86
N GLU A 118 16.30 -13.25 -2.96
CA GLU A 118 15.44 -13.64 -1.83
C GLU A 118 13.97 -13.85 -2.24
N GLU A 119 13.49 -13.04 -3.20
CA GLU A 119 12.08 -12.99 -3.59
C GLU A 119 11.86 -13.57 -5.00
N LYS A 120 12.68 -14.55 -5.39
CA LYS A 120 12.58 -15.22 -6.71
C LYS A 120 11.18 -15.71 -7.06
N HIS A 121 10.41 -16.15 -6.06
CA HIS A 121 9.04 -16.64 -6.21
C HIS A 121 8.04 -15.59 -6.74
N LEU A 122 8.39 -14.30 -6.72
CA LEU A 122 7.56 -13.22 -7.27
C LEU A 122 7.67 -13.10 -8.80
N PHE A 123 8.74 -13.65 -9.38
CA PHE A 123 8.97 -13.63 -10.82
C PHE A 123 8.30 -14.83 -11.48
N TYR A 124 7.90 -14.67 -12.74
CA TYR A 124 7.37 -15.78 -13.51
C TYR A 124 8.44 -16.86 -13.66
N ARG A 125 8.07 -18.13 -13.42
CA ARG A 125 8.99 -19.29 -13.36
C ARG A 125 10.15 -19.16 -12.36
N SER A 126 10.05 -18.23 -11.39
CA SER A 126 11.13 -17.91 -10.46
C SER A 126 12.43 -17.41 -11.11
N GLU A 127 12.32 -16.83 -12.30
CA GLU A 127 13.46 -16.34 -13.08
C GLU A 127 13.36 -14.83 -13.29
N ALA A 128 14.41 -14.09 -12.89
CA ALA A 128 14.43 -12.63 -13.00
C ALA A 128 14.43 -12.10 -14.46
N THR A 129 14.74 -12.97 -15.43
CA THR A 129 14.60 -12.68 -16.87
C THR A 129 13.15 -12.40 -17.23
N PHE A 130 12.20 -13.05 -16.56
CA PHE A 130 10.78 -12.79 -16.66
C PHE A 130 10.37 -11.84 -15.54
N CYS A 131 10.41 -10.54 -15.86
CA CYS A 131 9.96 -9.45 -14.99
C CYS A 131 8.59 -9.76 -14.35
N THR A 132 8.33 -9.21 -13.16
CA THR A 132 6.97 -9.27 -12.59
C THR A 132 5.97 -8.52 -13.47
N ILE A 133 4.67 -8.78 -13.27
CA ILE A 133 3.62 -8.03 -13.98
C ILE A 133 3.69 -6.51 -13.72
N ALA A 134 4.06 -6.11 -12.50
CA ALA A 134 4.20 -4.71 -12.14
C ALA A 134 5.41 -4.06 -12.83
N GLN A 135 6.53 -4.78 -12.95
CA GLN A 135 7.70 -4.31 -13.71
C GLN A 135 7.37 -4.18 -15.20
N ALA A 136 6.68 -5.16 -15.79
CA ALA A 136 6.22 -5.10 -17.17
C ALA A 136 5.31 -3.88 -17.41
N ALA A 137 4.36 -3.62 -16.50
CA ALA A 137 3.53 -2.41 -16.51
C ALA A 137 4.33 -1.12 -16.40
N GLN A 138 5.30 -1.07 -15.49
CA GLN A 138 6.19 0.07 -15.32
C GLN A 138 7.01 0.39 -16.58
N TYR A 139 7.51 -0.64 -17.28
CA TYR A 139 8.20 -0.45 -18.56
C TYR A 139 7.26 0.02 -19.66
N TYR A 140 6.06 -0.55 -19.73
CA TYR A 140 5.03 -0.13 -20.67
C TYR A 140 4.66 1.36 -20.48
N CYS A 141 4.34 1.77 -19.26
CA CYS A 141 4.02 3.17 -18.94
C CYS A 141 5.20 4.12 -19.23
N LYS A 142 6.44 3.73 -18.92
CA LYS A 142 7.62 4.53 -19.27
C LYS A 142 7.80 4.67 -20.78
N ARG A 143 7.48 3.64 -21.56
CA ARG A 143 7.62 3.66 -23.01
C ARG A 143 6.62 4.62 -23.66
N TYR A 144 5.33 4.50 -23.29
CA TYR A 144 4.23 5.19 -23.97
C TYR A 144 3.77 6.49 -23.30
N TRP A 145 3.71 6.54 -21.96
CA TRP A 145 3.30 7.74 -21.20
C TRP A 145 4.48 8.61 -20.73
N LYS A 146 5.72 8.10 -20.79
CA LYS A 146 6.89 8.72 -20.15
C LYS A 146 6.72 8.94 -18.64
N ALA A 147 5.85 8.16 -18.00
CA ALA A 147 5.47 8.30 -16.60
C ALA A 147 5.54 6.96 -15.84
N ASN A 148 5.45 7.02 -14.51
CA ASN A 148 5.40 5.82 -13.70
C ASN A 148 4.03 5.15 -13.75
N VAL A 149 4.00 3.82 -13.52
CA VAL A 149 2.74 3.07 -13.52
C VAL A 149 1.76 3.60 -12.50
N ALA A 150 2.24 4.09 -11.34
CA ALA A 150 1.38 4.72 -10.35
C ALA A 150 0.69 5.98 -10.88
N ASP A 151 1.43 6.87 -11.55
CA ASP A 151 0.85 8.12 -12.04
C ASP A 151 -0.16 7.86 -13.16
N VAL A 152 0.14 6.90 -14.04
CA VAL A 152 -0.77 6.47 -15.11
C VAL A 152 -2.02 5.79 -14.53
N ALA A 153 -1.86 4.80 -13.65
CA ALA A 153 -2.99 3.99 -13.16
C ALA A 153 -3.91 4.76 -12.20
N TYR A 154 -3.43 5.83 -11.57
CA TYR A 154 -4.24 6.76 -10.77
C TYR A 154 -4.78 7.95 -11.56
N ASN A 155 -4.70 7.93 -12.90
CA ASN A 155 -5.17 9.00 -13.79
C ASN A 155 -4.56 10.38 -13.45
N ARG A 156 -3.28 10.41 -13.04
CA ARG A 156 -2.54 11.67 -12.78
C ARG A 156 -1.84 12.19 -14.03
N VAL A 157 -1.89 11.44 -15.12
CA VAL A 157 -1.29 11.76 -16.41
C VAL A 157 -2.34 11.54 -17.49
N GLU A 158 -2.39 12.48 -18.43
CA GLU A 158 -3.28 12.43 -19.59
C GLU A 158 -2.99 11.20 -20.45
N GLU A 159 -3.97 10.83 -21.27
CA GLU A 159 -3.78 9.79 -22.29
C GLU A 159 -2.72 10.30 -23.27
N PRO A 160 -1.72 9.49 -23.65
CA PRO A 160 -0.68 9.96 -24.54
C PRO A 160 -1.31 10.13 -25.92
N GLU A 161 -0.78 11.05 -26.71
CA GLU A 161 -1.14 11.15 -28.13
C GLU A 161 -0.72 9.85 -28.82
N THR A 162 -1.67 8.91 -28.95
CA THR A 162 -1.59 7.82 -29.90
C THR A 162 -1.45 8.52 -31.24
N GLY A 163 -0.31 8.37 -31.93
CA GLY A 163 -0.03 8.98 -33.24
C GLY A 163 -0.96 8.54 -34.39
N GLU A 164 -2.19 8.14 -34.05
CA GLU A 164 -3.34 8.05 -34.92
C GLU A 164 -3.62 9.43 -35.50
N VAL A 165 -3.52 9.54 -36.81
CA VAL A 165 -3.94 10.73 -37.53
C VAL A 165 -5.46 10.82 -37.37
N ILE A 166 -5.93 11.71 -36.49
CA ILE A 166 -7.35 12.05 -36.42
C ILE A 166 -7.70 12.65 -37.77
N SER A 167 -8.34 11.87 -38.66
CA SER A 167 -8.86 12.40 -39.90
C SER A 167 -9.99 13.36 -39.53
N ILE A 168 -9.70 14.67 -39.52
CA ILE A 168 -10.68 15.72 -39.32
C ILE A 168 -11.65 15.65 -40.51
N ARG A 169 -12.71 14.85 -40.38
CA ARG A 169 -13.86 14.89 -41.28
C ARG A 169 -15.09 15.23 -40.46
N ALA A 170 -15.45 16.50 -40.62
CA ALA A 170 -16.75 17.12 -40.38
C ALA A 170 -17.27 17.15 -38.93
N VAL A 171 -16.86 18.17 -38.19
CA VAL A 171 -17.80 18.86 -37.30
C VAL A 171 -18.50 19.90 -38.18
N SER A 172 -19.58 19.49 -38.85
CA SER A 172 -20.56 20.45 -39.34
C SER A 172 -21.42 20.84 -38.14
N ASN A 173 -21.28 22.09 -37.71
CA ASN A 173 -22.13 22.71 -36.71
C ASN A 173 -23.54 22.89 -37.30
N ASP A 174 -24.47 21.99 -37.00
CA ASP A 174 -25.89 22.24 -37.18
C ASP A 174 -26.47 22.79 -35.87
N ASN A 175 -26.16 24.05 -35.58
CA ASN A 175 -26.94 24.88 -34.67
C ASN A 175 -28.01 25.61 -35.50
N ASN A 176 -29.23 25.09 -35.50
CA ASN A 176 -30.45 25.87 -35.73
C ASN A 176 -31.51 25.27 -34.80
N ASP A 177 -31.67 25.82 -33.61
CA ASP A 177 -32.61 26.91 -33.34
C ASP A 177 -34.03 26.56 -33.79
N LYS A 178 -34.79 25.98 -32.84
CA LYS A 178 -36.25 26.11 -32.78
C LYS A 178 -36.66 26.17 -31.32
N THR A 179 -36.57 27.36 -30.74
CA THR A 179 -37.48 27.75 -29.66
C THR A 179 -38.89 27.95 -30.20
N ASN A 180 -39.82 27.55 -29.34
CA ASN A 180 -41.26 27.40 -29.49
C ASN A 180 -42.00 28.74 -29.75
N PRO A 181 -43.29 28.73 -30.12
CA PRO A 181 -44.38 28.45 -29.15
C PRO A 181 -45.39 27.37 -29.58
#